data_AF-A0A6J3A697-F1
#
_entry.id   AF-A0A6J3A697-F1
#
_cell.length_a   1.000
_cell.length_b   1.000
_cell.length_c   1.000
_cell.angle_alpha   90.00
_cell.angle_beta   90.00
_cell.angle_gamma   90.00
#
_symmetry.space_group_name_H-M   'P 1'
#
loop_
_entity.id
_entity.type
_entity.pdbx_description
1 polymer ?
#
loop_
_entity_poly.entity_id
_entity_poly.type
_entity_poly.pdbx_seq_one_letter_code
_entity_poly.pdbx_strand_id
1 'polypeptide(L)'
;MGGDGRYVLNGNWAVSPPGTYEAAGTRVVYTRATGREETLSAAGPTSQDLLLQVLLQEPNPGIEFEFWLPQELYSPFQAQARALGWPLWQPQPREVAPRPPEPPAAPTVILHQTPTPTSDPCPPCPDTRGRAHRLLHYCGSDFVFRARVRGRLRQAQETRYEVHVQLIYKNRSPLRALEYVWAPSRCPCPVLALHREYLLAARRLISPDGTQDRLLLPHAGYARPWSPAEDSRVRLAAQHCPV
;
A
#
# COMPACT_ATOMS: atom_id res chain seq x y z
N MET A 1 13.89 2.48 -15.24
CA MET A 1 14.00 3.24 -16.50
C MET A 1 15.17 4.17 -16.39
N GLY A 2 16.21 3.96 -17.19
CA GLY A 2 17.07 5.08 -17.59
C GLY A 2 16.26 6.05 -18.46
N GLY A 3 16.72 7.28 -18.64
CA GLY A 3 16.02 8.33 -19.40
C GLY A 3 15.70 7.99 -20.87
N ASP A 4 16.10 6.82 -21.35
CA ASP A 4 15.85 6.26 -22.68
C ASP A 4 14.77 5.14 -22.70
N GLY A 5 14.19 4.80 -21.55
CA GLY A 5 13.18 3.74 -21.43
C GLY A 5 13.73 2.31 -21.51
N ARG A 6 15.05 2.13 -21.51
CA ARG A 6 15.67 0.80 -21.56
C ARG A 6 15.69 0.14 -20.17
N TYR A 7 15.46 -1.16 -20.18
CA TYR A 7 15.54 -2.02 -19.01
C TYR A 7 16.91 -2.71 -18.99
N VAL A 8 17.61 -2.62 -17.86
CA VAL A 8 18.90 -3.31 -17.68
C VAL A 8 18.70 -4.75 -17.20
N LEU A 9 17.65 -4.97 -16.38
CA LEU A 9 17.29 -6.25 -15.80
C LEU A 9 15.79 -6.50 -15.98
N ASN A 10 15.43 -7.76 -16.20
CA ASN A 10 14.04 -8.23 -16.30
C ASN A 10 13.16 -7.40 -17.25
N GLY A 11 13.75 -7.00 -18.39
CA GLY A 11 13.11 -6.19 -19.42
C GLY A 11 12.45 -7.03 -20.52
N ASN A 12 11.52 -6.42 -21.26
CA ASN A 12 10.92 -7.02 -22.46
C ASN A 12 10.30 -8.41 -22.21
N TRP A 13 9.67 -8.63 -21.05
CA TRP A 13 9.08 -9.91 -20.65
C TRP A 13 10.07 -11.08 -20.51
N ALA A 14 11.38 -10.81 -20.50
CA ALA A 14 12.42 -11.80 -20.31
C ALA A 14 13.03 -11.67 -18.92
N VAL A 15 13.31 -12.81 -18.27
CA VAL A 15 14.02 -12.85 -16.99
C VAL A 15 15.52 -12.90 -17.24
N SER A 16 16.26 -11.99 -16.62
CA SER A 16 17.72 -11.91 -16.74
C SER A 16 18.39 -13.05 -15.95
N PRO A 17 19.51 -13.63 -16.43
CA PRO A 17 20.29 -14.59 -15.64
C PRO A 17 20.99 -13.89 -14.46
N PRO A 18 21.29 -14.60 -13.35
CA PRO A 18 22.18 -14.07 -12.31
C PRO A 18 23.53 -13.66 -12.90
N GLY A 19 24.07 -12.52 -12.47
CA GLY A 19 25.30 -11.98 -13.05
C GLY A 19 25.58 -10.53 -12.67
N THR A 20 26.61 -9.97 -13.28
CA THR A 20 26.99 -8.56 -13.12
C THR A 20 26.54 -7.75 -14.33
N TYR A 21 25.88 -6.63 -14.08
CA TYR A 21 25.29 -5.75 -15.08
C TYR A 21 25.77 -4.32 -14.89
N GLU A 22 26.00 -3.60 -15.97
CA GLU A 22 26.33 -2.17 -15.93
C GLU A 22 25.01 -1.37 -15.88
N ALA A 23 24.78 -0.64 -14.77
CA ALA A 23 23.57 0.17 -14.58
C ALA A 23 23.89 1.43 -13.76
N ALA A 24 23.26 2.55 -14.09
CA ALA A 24 23.42 3.82 -13.36
C ALA A 24 24.90 4.28 -13.18
N GLY A 25 25.78 3.87 -14.09
CA GLY A 25 27.22 4.15 -14.05
C GLY A 25 28.02 3.32 -13.05
N THR A 26 27.48 2.20 -12.56
CA THR A 26 28.19 1.25 -11.69
C THR A 26 27.86 -0.19 -12.08
N ARG A 27 28.66 -1.12 -11.57
CA ARG A 27 28.38 -2.55 -11.61
C ARG A 27 27.34 -2.91 -10.55
N VAL A 28 26.25 -3.52 -11.00
CA VAL A 28 25.19 -4.10 -10.17
C VAL A 28 25.29 -5.61 -10.26
N VAL A 29 25.41 -6.27 -9.12
CA VAL A 29 25.38 -7.72 -9.00
C VAL A 29 23.93 -8.12 -8.74
N TYR A 30 23.37 -8.89 -9.68
CA TYR A 30 22.06 -9.49 -9.56
C TYR A 30 22.20 -10.96 -9.21
N THR A 31 21.62 -11.37 -8.08
CA THR A 31 21.54 -12.77 -7.71
C THR A 31 20.08 -13.20 -7.54
N ARG A 32 19.82 -14.44 -7.96
CA ARG A 32 18.53 -15.10 -7.83
C ARG A 32 18.81 -16.48 -7.26
N ALA A 33 18.54 -16.66 -5.97
CA ALA A 33 18.72 -17.96 -5.34
C ALA A 33 17.70 -18.96 -5.90
N THR A 34 17.90 -20.25 -5.66
CA THR A 34 16.94 -21.33 -6.02
C THR A 34 15.58 -21.21 -5.30
N GLY A 35 15.38 -20.18 -4.47
CA GLY A 35 14.12 -19.78 -3.83
C GLY A 35 13.45 -18.57 -4.48
N ARG A 36 12.74 -17.76 -3.68
CA ARG A 36 11.92 -16.60 -4.12
C ARG A 36 12.60 -15.24 -3.94
N GLU A 37 13.84 -15.23 -3.48
CA GLU A 37 14.58 -14.01 -3.15
C GLU A 37 15.48 -13.58 -4.31
N GLU A 38 15.31 -12.33 -4.72
CA GLU A 38 16.12 -11.64 -5.71
C GLU A 38 16.84 -10.49 -5.02
N THR A 39 18.16 -10.40 -5.21
CA THR A 39 18.97 -9.32 -4.62
C THR A 39 19.73 -8.55 -5.68
N LEU A 40 19.82 -7.24 -5.46
CA LEU A 40 20.58 -6.30 -6.27
C LEU A 40 21.53 -5.56 -5.35
N SER A 41 22.84 -5.66 -5.61
CA SER A 41 23.85 -4.94 -4.85
C SER A 41 24.80 -4.19 -5.79
N ALA A 42 25.21 -2.99 -5.40
CA ALA A 42 26.13 -2.17 -6.17
C ALA A 42 27.12 -1.49 -5.22
N ALA A 43 28.40 -1.49 -5.57
CA ALA A 43 29.42 -0.78 -4.80
C ALA A 43 29.28 0.75 -4.92
N GLY A 44 28.59 1.22 -5.97
CA GLY A 44 28.48 2.65 -6.29
C GLY A 44 29.81 3.25 -6.77
N PRO A 45 29.88 4.59 -6.88
CA PRO A 45 28.76 5.53 -6.79
C PRO A 45 27.82 5.41 -7.99
N THR A 46 26.54 5.72 -7.80
CA THR A 46 25.60 5.85 -8.92
C THR A 46 25.68 7.25 -9.51
N SER A 47 25.89 7.34 -10.82
CA SER A 47 25.90 8.61 -11.56
C SER A 47 24.52 9.03 -12.08
N GLN A 48 23.55 8.12 -12.02
CA GLN A 48 22.18 8.30 -12.51
C GLN A 48 21.20 7.64 -11.54
N ASP A 49 19.93 8.03 -11.61
CA ASP A 49 18.87 7.42 -10.81
C ASP A 49 18.65 5.96 -11.20
N LEU A 50 18.58 5.09 -10.19
CA LEU A 50 18.25 3.68 -10.37
C LEU A 50 16.77 3.47 -10.03
N LEU A 51 15.94 3.30 -11.06
CA LEU A 51 14.51 3.05 -10.89
C LEU A 51 14.23 1.54 -10.92
N LEU A 52 13.87 0.98 -9.75
CA LEU A 52 13.42 -0.40 -9.61
C LEU A 52 11.91 -0.49 -9.89
N GLN A 53 11.52 -1.45 -10.72
CA GLN A 53 10.13 -1.85 -10.91
C GLN A 53 10.00 -3.29 -10.43
N VAL A 54 9.11 -3.52 -9.47
CA VAL A 54 8.94 -4.85 -8.87
C VAL A 54 7.66 -5.46 -9.40
N LEU A 55 7.81 -6.61 -10.04
CA LEU A 55 6.71 -7.46 -10.46
C LEU A 55 6.50 -8.53 -9.40
N LEU A 56 5.27 -8.63 -8.88
CA LEU A 56 4.94 -9.56 -7.81
C LEU A 56 3.98 -10.62 -8.30
N GLN A 57 4.34 -11.88 -8.07
CA GLN A 57 3.47 -13.04 -8.31
C GLN A 57 2.77 -13.49 -7.02
N GLU A 58 3.23 -13.03 -5.86
CA GLU A 58 2.80 -13.41 -4.51
C GLU A 58 2.50 -12.17 -3.64
N PRO A 59 1.87 -12.32 -2.45
CA PRO A 59 1.62 -11.20 -1.54
C PRO A 59 2.90 -10.45 -1.24
N ASN A 60 2.89 -9.13 -1.48
CA ASN A 60 4.09 -8.29 -1.50
C ASN A 60 4.89 -8.38 -0.19
N PRO A 61 6.03 -9.09 -0.16
CA PRO A 61 6.85 -9.21 1.04
C PRO A 61 7.53 -7.88 1.40
N GLY A 62 7.42 -6.87 0.52
CA GLY A 62 8.15 -5.63 0.60
C GLY A 62 9.47 -5.72 -0.16
N ILE A 63 10.18 -4.60 -0.18
CA ILE A 63 11.55 -4.52 -0.67
C ILE A 63 12.36 -4.01 0.51
N GLU A 64 13.36 -4.78 0.90
CA GLU A 64 14.41 -4.29 1.78
C GLU A 64 15.46 -3.61 0.93
N PHE A 65 15.86 -2.40 1.30
CA PHE A 65 16.93 -1.69 0.61
C PHE A 65 17.78 -0.93 1.62
N GLU A 66 19.06 -0.89 1.33
CA GLU A 66 20.07 -0.13 2.05
C GLU A 66 20.95 0.58 1.01
N PHE A 67 21.48 1.74 1.38
CA PHE A 67 22.33 2.53 0.50
C PHE A 67 23.20 3.50 1.30
N TRP A 68 24.28 3.94 0.66
CA TRP A 68 25.19 4.94 1.19
C TRP A 68 25.01 6.25 0.40
N LEU A 69 25.06 7.38 1.10
CA LEU A 69 25.05 8.71 0.49
C LEU A 69 26.38 9.43 0.77
N PRO A 70 26.86 10.28 -0.15
CA PRO A 70 27.88 11.28 0.17
C PRO A 70 27.50 12.10 1.39
N GLN A 71 28.50 12.49 2.19
CA GLN A 71 28.28 13.17 3.47
C GLN A 71 27.46 14.46 3.31
N GLU A 72 27.65 15.17 2.20
CA GLU A 72 26.96 16.41 1.86
C GLU A 72 25.46 16.20 1.60
N LEU A 73 25.09 15.02 1.08
CA LEU A 73 23.70 14.65 0.77
C LEU A 73 22.99 14.00 1.96
N TYR A 74 23.74 13.54 2.95
CA TYR A 74 23.21 12.81 4.10
C TYR A 74 22.32 13.68 5.01
N SER A 75 22.73 14.90 5.36
CA SER A 75 21.94 15.77 6.24
C SER A 75 20.64 16.27 5.61
N PRO A 76 20.65 16.74 4.33
CA PRO A 76 19.40 17.06 3.62
C PRO A 76 18.48 15.84 3.49
N PHE A 77 19.04 14.67 3.16
CA PHE A 77 18.28 13.43 3.09
C PHE A 77 17.68 13.05 4.44
N GLN A 78 18.41 13.14 5.56
CA GLN A 78 17.86 12.86 6.88
C GLN A 78 16.75 13.83 7.27
N ALA A 79 16.91 15.12 6.99
CA ALA A 79 15.87 16.11 7.26
C ALA A 79 14.60 15.79 6.46
N GLN A 80 14.77 15.40 5.19
CA GLN A 80 13.68 14.98 4.32
C GLN A 80 13.05 13.66 4.78
N ALA A 81 13.85 12.65 5.13
CA ALA A 81 13.38 11.37 5.65
C ALA A 81 12.63 11.53 6.97
N ARG A 82 13.13 12.38 7.88
CA ARG A 82 12.43 12.73 9.13
C ARG A 82 11.14 13.52 8.87
N ALA A 83 11.15 14.46 7.93
CA ALA A 83 9.96 15.19 7.51
C ALA A 83 8.92 14.28 6.84
N LEU A 84 9.37 13.23 6.15
CA LEU A 84 8.54 12.19 5.54
C LEU A 84 8.20 11.04 6.51
N GLY A 85 8.69 11.09 7.76
CA GLY A 85 8.44 10.06 8.77
C GLY A 85 9.02 8.68 8.41
N TRP A 86 10.01 8.61 7.53
CA TRP A 86 10.71 7.37 7.24
C TRP A 86 11.52 6.91 8.45
N PRO A 87 11.36 5.65 8.88
CA PRO A 87 12.24 5.10 9.92
C PRO A 87 13.67 5.13 9.39
N LEU A 88 14.55 5.88 10.07
CA LEU A 88 15.98 5.76 9.87
C LEU A 88 16.38 4.38 10.37
N TRP A 89 16.48 3.40 9.48
CA TRP A 89 16.86 2.06 9.86
C TRP A 89 18.26 2.07 10.47
N GLN A 90 18.33 1.69 11.76
CA GLN A 90 19.53 1.15 12.36
C GLN A 90 19.61 -0.33 11.95
N PRO A 91 20.79 -0.85 11.57
CA PRO A 91 20.92 -2.23 11.14
C PRO A 91 20.52 -3.16 12.29
N GLN A 92 19.48 -3.96 12.09
CA GLN A 92 19.21 -5.09 12.98
C GLN A 92 20.12 -6.26 12.58
N PRO A 93 20.85 -6.88 13.53
CA PRO A 93 21.59 -8.10 13.26
C PRO A 93 20.63 -9.21 12.82
N ARG A 94 20.88 -9.79 11.64
CA ARG A 94 20.17 -10.96 11.12
C ARG A 94 20.53 -12.21 11.93
N GLU A 95 19.52 -12.89 12.48
CA GLU A 95 19.53 -14.32 12.85
C GLU A 95 18.06 -14.70 13.13
N VAL A 96 17.41 -15.72 12.58
CA VAL A 96 17.82 -17.13 12.39
C VAL A 96 16.95 -17.81 11.30
N ALA A 97 17.62 -18.63 10.49
CA ALA A 97 17.28 -19.84 9.70
C ALA A 97 15.83 -20.17 9.22
N PRO A 98 15.68 -20.69 7.97
CA PRO A 98 14.41 -21.10 7.39
C PRO A 98 13.97 -22.52 7.81
N ARG A 99 12.64 -22.73 7.93
CA ARG A 99 12.02 -24.07 8.06
C ARG A 99 11.58 -24.62 6.69
N PRO A 100 11.61 -25.96 6.46
CA PRO A 100 11.35 -26.57 5.16
C PRO A 100 9.85 -26.60 4.80
N PRO A 101 9.50 -26.70 3.49
CA PRO A 101 8.11 -26.72 3.03
C PRO A 101 7.48 -28.13 3.07
N GLU A 102 6.19 -28.21 3.44
CA GLU A 102 5.33 -29.38 3.26
C GLU A 102 4.56 -29.31 1.91
N PRO A 103 4.23 -30.47 1.29
CA PRO A 103 3.76 -30.55 -0.10
C PRO A 103 2.27 -30.23 -0.31
N PRO A 104 1.86 -29.88 -1.55
CA PRO A 104 0.50 -29.41 -1.85
C PRO A 104 -0.51 -30.56 -2.00
N ALA A 105 -1.73 -30.35 -1.47
CA ALA A 105 -2.91 -31.14 -1.81
C ALA A 105 -3.55 -30.62 -3.12
N ALA A 106 -4.06 -31.57 -3.91
CA ALA A 106 -4.56 -31.43 -5.27
C ALA A 106 -5.78 -30.49 -5.44
N PRO A 107 -6.02 -29.95 -6.66
CA PRO A 107 -7.18 -29.12 -6.92
C PRO A 107 -8.43 -29.97 -7.22
N THR A 108 -9.50 -29.74 -6.47
CA THR A 108 -10.86 -30.13 -6.89
C THR A 108 -11.39 -29.03 -7.82
N VAL A 109 -11.59 -29.38 -9.09
CA VAL A 109 -12.27 -28.53 -10.07
C VAL A 109 -13.74 -28.47 -9.69
N ILE A 110 -14.23 -27.28 -9.29
CA ILE A 110 -15.66 -27.01 -9.23
C ILE A 110 -16.01 -26.11 -10.40
N LEU A 111 -16.73 -26.67 -11.39
CA LEU A 111 -17.42 -25.88 -12.40
C LEU A 111 -18.49 -25.03 -11.69
N HIS A 112 -18.31 -23.72 -11.70
CA HIS A 112 -19.38 -22.79 -11.36
C HIS A 112 -19.86 -22.08 -12.62
N GLN A 113 -21.07 -22.47 -13.00
CA GLN A 113 -21.88 -21.89 -14.06
C GLN A 113 -21.95 -20.37 -13.87
N THR A 114 -21.75 -19.66 -14.96
CA THR A 114 -21.81 -18.19 -15.03
C THR A 114 -23.28 -17.76 -15.13
N PRO A 115 -23.83 -17.02 -14.14
CA PRO A 115 -25.01 -16.20 -14.40
C PRO A 115 -24.55 -14.87 -14.98
N THR A 116 -25.01 -14.56 -16.18
CA THR A 116 -24.95 -13.24 -16.80
C THR A 116 -25.55 -12.19 -15.85
N PRO A 117 -24.81 -11.14 -15.45
CA PRO A 117 -25.35 -10.12 -14.55
C PRO A 117 -26.12 -9.08 -15.33
N THR A 118 -27.45 -9.09 -15.19
CA THR A 118 -28.29 -7.92 -15.44
C THR A 118 -27.83 -6.78 -14.54
N SER A 119 -27.54 -5.60 -15.11
CA SER A 119 -26.97 -4.48 -14.39
C SER A 119 -28.04 -3.72 -13.61
N ASP A 120 -28.42 -4.22 -12.43
CA ASP A 120 -29.25 -3.43 -11.52
C ASP A 120 -28.45 -2.24 -10.97
N PRO A 121 -29.00 -1.01 -10.98
CA PRO A 121 -28.34 0.18 -10.46
C PRO A 121 -28.19 0.14 -8.93
N CYS A 122 -27.09 0.72 -8.42
CA CYS A 122 -26.80 0.75 -6.99
C CYS A 122 -27.83 1.59 -6.19
N PRO A 123 -28.29 1.13 -5.00
CA PRO A 123 -29.17 1.92 -4.15
C PRO A 123 -28.47 3.18 -3.59
N PRO A 124 -29.24 4.22 -3.21
CA PRO A 124 -28.69 5.40 -2.57
C PRO A 124 -28.09 5.08 -1.19
N CYS A 125 -27.02 5.77 -0.84
CA CYS A 125 -26.38 5.59 0.47
C CYS A 125 -27.14 6.32 1.58
N PRO A 126 -27.19 5.76 2.80
CA PRO A 126 -27.80 6.43 3.95
C PRO A 126 -27.05 7.72 4.30
N ASP A 127 -27.77 8.72 4.83
CA ASP A 127 -27.13 9.96 5.28
C ASP A 127 -26.36 9.73 6.58
N THR A 128 -25.05 9.92 6.51
CA THR A 128 -24.09 9.65 7.58
C THR A 128 -23.49 10.95 8.14
N ARG A 129 -24.24 12.05 8.05
CA ARG A 129 -23.83 13.39 8.52
C ARG A 129 -23.94 13.54 10.03
N GLY A 130 -23.20 14.53 10.54
CA GLY A 130 -23.36 15.04 11.90
C GLY A 130 -22.20 14.71 12.83
N ARG A 131 -22.21 15.35 14.01
CA ARG A 131 -21.16 15.23 15.03
C ARG A 131 -21.11 13.83 15.65
N ALA A 132 -22.26 13.27 16.01
CA ALA A 132 -22.34 11.94 16.64
C ALA A 132 -21.76 10.85 15.73
N HIS A 133 -22.14 10.85 14.45
CA HIS A 133 -21.62 9.89 13.47
C HIS A 133 -20.11 10.04 13.24
N ARG A 134 -19.59 11.28 13.19
CA ARG A 134 -18.14 11.55 13.12
C ARG A 134 -17.39 10.97 14.30
N LEU A 135 -17.86 11.23 15.52
CA LEU A 135 -17.21 10.73 16.74
C LEU A 135 -17.25 9.20 16.78
N LEU A 136 -18.40 8.58 16.51
CA LEU A 136 -18.55 7.12 16.48
C LEU A 136 -17.47 6.45 15.61
N HIS A 137 -17.31 6.92 14.37
CA HIS A 137 -16.35 6.32 13.44
C HIS A 137 -14.91 6.76 13.70
N TYR A 138 -14.66 7.98 14.16
CA TYR A 138 -13.31 8.40 14.53
C TYR A 138 -12.76 7.55 15.69
N CYS A 139 -13.56 7.40 16.75
CA CYS A 139 -13.16 6.66 17.94
C CYS A 139 -13.07 5.15 17.67
N GLY A 140 -14.05 4.61 16.92
CA GLY A 140 -14.13 3.18 16.60
C GLY A 140 -13.32 2.72 15.38
N SER A 141 -12.49 3.57 14.78
CA SER A 141 -11.59 3.20 13.68
C SER A 141 -10.13 3.19 14.14
N ASP A 142 -9.32 2.34 13.51
CA ASP A 142 -7.88 2.26 13.79
C ASP A 142 -7.10 3.35 13.07
N PHE A 143 -7.65 3.82 11.94
CA PHE A 143 -7.04 4.85 11.10
C PHE A 143 -8.05 5.91 10.72
N VAL A 144 -7.63 7.17 10.74
CA VAL A 144 -8.36 8.30 10.16
C VAL A 144 -7.39 9.15 9.37
N PHE A 145 -7.62 9.29 8.06
CA PHE A 145 -6.68 9.94 7.16
C PHE A 145 -7.38 10.62 5.97
N ARG A 146 -6.75 11.66 5.45
CA ARG A 146 -7.08 12.27 4.16
C ARG A 146 -6.37 11.50 3.07
N ALA A 147 -7.09 11.07 2.05
CA ALA A 147 -6.50 10.46 0.88
C ALA A 147 -7.21 10.85 -0.41
N ARG A 148 -6.45 10.83 -1.52
CA ARG A 148 -6.98 10.98 -2.87
C ARG A 148 -7.22 9.62 -3.50
N VAL A 149 -8.42 9.38 -4.02
CA VAL A 149 -8.73 8.12 -4.71
C VAL A 149 -8.08 8.13 -6.10
N ARG A 150 -7.27 7.12 -6.41
CA ARG A 150 -6.57 6.97 -7.69
C ARG A 150 -7.22 5.91 -8.55
N GLY A 151 -7.56 4.77 -7.94
CA GLY A 151 -8.14 3.63 -8.62
C GLY A 151 -9.34 3.06 -7.88
N ARG A 152 -10.19 2.34 -8.62
CA ARG A 152 -11.30 1.56 -8.08
C ARG A 152 -11.43 0.27 -8.87
N LEU A 153 -11.35 -0.86 -8.18
CA LEU A 153 -11.63 -2.18 -8.71
C LEU A 153 -12.90 -2.71 -8.04
N ARG A 154 -13.96 -2.94 -8.82
CA ARG A 154 -15.20 -3.56 -8.32
C ARG A 154 -15.13 -5.07 -8.58
N GLN A 155 -15.32 -5.86 -7.54
CA GLN A 155 -15.46 -7.31 -7.61
C GLN A 155 -16.87 -7.71 -7.16
N ALA A 156 -17.19 -9.00 -7.24
CA ALA A 156 -18.53 -9.50 -6.97
C ALA A 156 -19.03 -9.16 -5.56
N GLN A 157 -18.16 -9.19 -4.55
CA GLN A 157 -18.53 -9.00 -3.13
C GLN A 157 -17.84 -7.80 -2.47
N GLU A 158 -16.84 -7.20 -3.11
CA GLU A 158 -16.08 -6.10 -2.54
C GLU A 158 -15.68 -5.06 -3.58
N THR A 159 -15.45 -3.83 -3.14
CA THR A 159 -14.84 -2.79 -3.94
C THR A 159 -13.53 -2.38 -3.29
N ARG A 160 -12.43 -2.52 -4.03
CA ARG A 160 -11.10 -2.07 -3.62
C ARG A 160 -10.81 -0.70 -4.20
N TYR A 161 -10.45 0.23 -3.34
CA TYR A 161 -9.98 1.56 -3.71
C TYR A 161 -8.48 1.62 -3.56
N GLU A 162 -7.80 2.13 -4.57
CA GLU A 162 -6.41 2.55 -4.45
C GLU A 162 -6.41 4.02 -4.07
N VAL A 163 -5.77 4.36 -2.96
CA VAL A 163 -5.78 5.71 -2.39
C VAL A 163 -4.37 6.18 -2.11
N HIS A 164 -4.09 7.43 -2.47
CA HIS A 164 -2.85 8.11 -2.11
C HIS A 164 -3.07 8.90 -0.82
N VAL A 165 -2.44 8.47 0.27
CA VAL A 165 -2.53 9.09 1.59
C VAL A 165 -1.84 10.45 1.57
N GLN A 166 -2.54 11.48 2.04
CA GLN A 166 -2.06 12.86 2.04
C GLN A 166 -1.80 13.38 3.45
N LEU A 167 -2.64 13.00 4.42
CA LEU A 167 -2.52 13.43 5.81
C LEU A 167 -3.15 12.39 6.73
N ILE A 168 -2.52 12.14 7.87
CA ILE A 168 -2.99 11.17 8.87
C ILE A 168 -3.41 11.95 10.12
N TYR A 169 -4.64 11.70 10.60
CA TYR A 169 -5.18 12.27 11.85
C TYR A 169 -5.14 11.27 13.01
N LYS A 170 -5.29 9.98 12.69
CA LYS A 170 -5.23 8.86 13.63
C LYS A 170 -4.62 7.66 12.94
N ASN A 171 -3.72 6.97 13.63
CA ASN A 171 -3.16 5.72 13.16
C ASN A 171 -2.68 4.86 14.34
N ARG A 172 -3.00 3.57 14.30
CA ARG A 172 -2.45 2.57 15.24
C ARG A 172 -1.18 1.89 14.72
N SER A 173 -0.92 2.05 13.43
CA SER A 173 0.31 1.61 12.76
C SER A 173 0.63 2.55 11.59
N PRO A 174 1.85 2.54 11.05
CA PRO A 174 2.18 3.34 9.88
C PRO A 174 1.29 2.99 8.68
N LEU A 175 0.85 4.01 7.94
CA LEU A 175 0.21 3.87 6.63
C LEU A 175 1.22 4.24 5.55
N ARG A 176 1.18 3.55 4.41
CA ARG A 176 1.96 3.83 3.22
C ARG A 176 1.41 5.05 2.48
N ALA A 177 2.23 5.64 1.60
CA ALA A 177 1.79 6.72 0.72
C ALA A 177 0.71 6.25 -0.26
N LEU A 178 0.80 5.00 -0.72
CA LEU A 178 -0.21 4.32 -1.53
C LEU A 178 -0.78 3.15 -0.73
N GLU A 179 -2.08 3.21 -0.47
CA GLU A 179 -2.80 2.20 0.30
C GLU A 179 -3.99 1.65 -0.49
N TYR A 180 -4.43 0.46 -0.09
CA TYR A 180 -5.67 -0.13 -0.58
C TYR A 180 -6.72 -0.10 0.51
N VAL A 181 -7.92 0.37 0.18
CA VAL A 181 -9.07 0.41 1.09
C VAL A 181 -10.18 -0.45 0.52
N TRP A 182 -10.60 -1.45 1.28
CA TRP A 182 -11.66 -2.38 0.90
C TRP A 182 -13.00 -1.93 1.47
N ALA A 183 -14.03 -1.96 0.64
CA ALA A 183 -15.41 -1.71 1.05
C ALA A 183 -16.26 -2.94 0.73
N PRO A 184 -17.05 -3.47 1.69
CA PRO A 184 -17.70 -4.78 1.60
C PRO A 184 -19.01 -4.73 0.81
N SER A 185 -18.94 -4.32 -0.47
CA SER A 185 -20.00 -4.52 -1.45
C SER A 185 -19.53 -4.10 -2.85
N ARG A 186 -20.24 -4.57 -3.88
CA ARG A 186 -20.13 -4.05 -5.25
C ARG A 186 -20.59 -2.59 -5.35
N CYS A 187 -21.48 -2.16 -4.47
CA CYS A 187 -22.03 -0.80 -4.36
C CYS A 187 -21.69 -0.20 -2.99
N PRO A 188 -20.42 0.21 -2.78
CA PRO A 188 -19.95 0.64 -1.46
C PRO A 188 -20.59 1.95 -1.04
N CYS A 189 -20.93 2.04 0.24
CA CYS A 189 -21.48 3.24 0.86
C CYS A 189 -20.61 3.66 2.05
N PRO A 190 -20.01 4.86 2.04
CA PRO A 190 -20.16 5.93 1.03
C PRO A 190 -19.43 5.66 -0.30
N VAL A 191 -19.97 6.17 -1.41
CA VAL A 191 -19.34 6.04 -2.73
C VAL A 191 -18.17 7.00 -2.86
N LEU A 192 -16.98 6.46 -3.17
CA LEU A 192 -15.80 7.27 -3.45
C LEU A 192 -15.62 7.47 -4.97
N ALA A 193 -15.50 8.74 -5.38
CA ALA A 193 -15.22 9.13 -6.75
C ALA A 193 -13.71 9.18 -6.98
N LEU A 194 -13.29 8.81 -8.20
CA LEU A 194 -11.90 8.89 -8.62
C LEU A 194 -11.42 10.35 -8.61
N HIS A 195 -10.12 10.54 -8.36
CA HIS A 195 -9.40 11.82 -8.34
C HIS A 195 -9.93 12.84 -7.32
N ARG A 196 -10.85 12.44 -6.44
CA ARG A 196 -11.33 13.26 -5.34
C ARG A 196 -10.64 12.89 -4.04
N GLU A 197 -10.58 13.87 -3.15
CA GLU A 197 -10.01 13.71 -1.83
C GLU A 197 -11.10 13.49 -0.81
N TYR A 198 -10.83 12.56 0.10
CA TYR A 198 -11.76 12.15 1.14
C TYR A 198 -11.03 12.08 2.48
N LEU A 199 -11.77 12.40 3.54
CA LEU A 199 -11.45 11.95 4.88
C LEU A 199 -12.06 10.57 5.09
N LEU A 200 -11.23 9.59 5.37
CA LEU A 200 -11.59 8.18 5.55
C LEU A 200 -11.31 7.76 6.99
N ALA A 201 -12.27 7.06 7.61
CA ALA A 201 -12.05 6.30 8.84
C ALA A 201 -12.11 4.81 8.50
N ALA A 202 -11.01 4.11 8.73
CA ALA A 202 -10.84 2.70 8.35
C ALA A 202 -10.42 1.85 9.55
N ARG A 203 -10.85 0.59 9.54
CA ARG A 203 -10.44 -0.42 10.50
C ARG A 203 -9.39 -1.34 9.90
N ARG A 204 -8.44 -1.79 10.72
CA ARG A 204 -7.53 -2.87 10.34
C ARG A 204 -8.29 -4.18 10.45
N LEU A 205 -8.32 -4.95 9.37
CA LEU A 205 -8.81 -6.32 9.40
C LEU A 205 -7.64 -7.23 9.09
N ILE A 206 -7.20 -7.96 10.12
CA ILE A 206 -6.20 -9.01 10.01
C ILE A 206 -6.94 -10.33 9.96
N SER A 207 -6.65 -11.17 8.97
CA SER A 207 -7.24 -12.50 8.89
C SER A 207 -6.76 -13.39 10.05
N PRO A 208 -7.53 -14.41 10.48
CA PRO A 208 -7.16 -15.25 11.63
C PRO A 208 -5.82 -15.97 11.48
N ASP A 209 -5.44 -16.27 10.25
CA ASP A 209 -4.16 -16.85 9.83
C ASP A 209 -3.04 -15.80 9.67
N GLY A 210 -3.34 -14.51 9.86
CA GLY A 210 -2.39 -13.40 9.79
C GLY A 210 -1.92 -13.03 8.38
N THR A 211 -2.39 -13.73 7.35
CA THR A 211 -1.90 -13.59 5.96
C THR A 211 -2.41 -12.35 5.26
N GLN A 212 -3.57 -11.83 5.68
CA GLN A 212 -4.19 -10.66 5.10
C GLN A 212 -4.24 -9.55 6.13
N ASP A 213 -3.71 -8.39 5.76
CA ASP A 213 -3.82 -7.15 6.51
C ASP A 213 -4.46 -6.10 5.61
N ARG A 214 -5.73 -5.78 5.89
CA ARG A 214 -6.55 -4.94 5.03
C ARG A 214 -7.06 -3.72 5.78
N LEU A 215 -7.12 -2.58 5.09
CA LEU A 215 -7.86 -1.42 5.55
C LEU A 215 -9.32 -1.53 5.10
N LEU A 216 -10.22 -1.79 6.03
CA LEU A 216 -11.65 -1.89 5.76
C LEU A 216 -12.33 -0.54 5.99
N LEU A 217 -13.01 -0.05 4.96
CA LEU A 217 -14.02 1.00 5.08
C LEU A 217 -15.39 0.33 5.34
N PRO A 218 -15.98 0.47 6.53
CA PRO A 218 -17.25 -0.17 6.85
C PRO A 218 -18.39 0.32 5.96
N HIS A 219 -19.43 -0.51 5.78
CA HIS A 219 -20.69 -0.04 5.21
C HIS A 219 -21.31 1.03 6.11
N ALA A 220 -21.83 2.12 5.52
CA ALA A 220 -22.21 3.33 6.24
C ALA A 220 -21.06 3.91 7.11
N GLY A 221 -19.82 3.61 6.72
CA GLY A 221 -18.61 4.09 7.36
C GLY A 221 -18.38 5.58 7.12
N TYR A 222 -17.33 6.11 7.74
CA TYR A 222 -17.00 7.53 7.61
C TYR A 222 -16.07 7.76 6.42
N ALA A 223 -16.67 8.13 5.30
CA ALA A 223 -15.95 8.68 4.16
C ALA A 223 -16.63 9.96 3.67
N ARG A 224 -15.96 11.11 3.80
CA ARG A 224 -16.51 12.41 3.45
C ARG A 224 -15.57 13.14 2.50
N PRO A 225 -16.07 13.85 1.47
CA PRO A 225 -15.22 14.71 0.66
C PRO A 225 -14.42 15.66 1.56
N TRP A 226 -13.12 15.77 1.29
CA TRP A 226 -12.25 16.63 2.07
C TRP A 226 -12.61 18.10 1.84
N SER A 227 -12.57 18.89 2.91
CA SER A 227 -12.67 20.34 2.89
C SER A 227 -11.99 20.91 4.13
N PRO A 228 -11.62 22.21 4.15
CA PRO A 228 -11.10 22.85 5.36
C PRO A 228 -12.05 22.76 6.56
N ALA A 229 -13.36 22.82 6.31
CA ALA A 229 -14.37 22.64 7.35
C ALA A 229 -14.36 21.21 7.92
N GLU A 230 -14.13 20.20 7.07
CA GLU A 230 -14.06 18.82 7.53
C GLU A 230 -12.75 18.50 8.26
N ASP A 231 -11.62 19.10 7.83
CA ASP A 231 -10.34 19.09 8.54
C ASP A 231 -10.50 19.62 9.98
N SER A 232 -11.12 20.79 10.14
CA SER A 232 -11.39 21.38 11.46
C SER A 232 -12.24 20.46 12.34
N ARG A 233 -13.31 19.87 11.77
CA ARG A 233 -14.21 18.99 12.51
C ARG A 233 -13.56 17.66 12.93
N VAL A 234 -12.68 17.10 12.10
CA VAL A 234 -11.97 15.87 12.46
C VAL A 234 -10.90 16.12 13.51
N ARG A 235 -10.22 17.29 13.50
CA ARG A 235 -9.27 17.68 14.55
C ARG A 235 -9.97 17.85 15.89
N LEU A 236 -11.19 18.41 15.90
CA LEU A 236 -12.01 18.45 17.10
C LEU A 236 -12.38 17.04 17.58
N ALA A 237 -12.69 16.11 16.67
CA ALA A 237 -12.95 14.71 17.04
C ALA A 237 -11.70 14.02 17.64
N ALA A 238 -10.51 14.33 17.13
CA ALA A 238 -9.23 13.82 17.66
C ALA A 238 -9.01 14.16 19.14
N GLN A 239 -9.46 15.34 19.58
CA GLN A 239 -9.37 15.75 20.98
C GLN A 239 -10.26 14.94 21.92
N HIS A 240 -11.36 14.36 21.40
CA HIS A 240 -12.32 13.59 22.21
C HIS A 240 -11.93 12.11 22.33
N CYS A 241 -11.07 11.60 21.44
CA CYS A 241 -10.67 10.20 21.36
C CYS A 241 -9.18 10.10 21.00
N PRO A 242 -8.28 10.30 21.98
CA PRO A 242 -6.84 10.17 21.77
C PRO A 242 -6.47 8.72 21.40
N VAL A 243 -5.33 8.59 20.72
CA VAL A 243 -4.78 7.32 20.21
C VAL A 243 -4.05 6.57 21.32
#